data_AF-A0A1T0ARB9-F1
#
_entry.id   AF-A0A1T0ARB9-F1
#
_cell.length_a   1.000
_cell.length_b   1.000
_cell.length_c   1.000
_cell.angle_alpha   90.00
_cell.angle_beta   90.00
_cell.angle_gamma   90.00
#
_symmetry.space_group_name_H-M   'P 1'
#
loop_
_entity.id
_entity.type
_entity.pdbx_description
1 polymer ?
#
loop_
_entity_poly.entity_id
_entity_poly.type
_entity_poly.pdbx_seq_one_letter_code
_entity_poly.pdbx_strand_id
1 'polypeptide(L)' 'MSDLTPYLEQIQPLTFTEKIGFIFALLEQGEIAEIEAYQLLTAQGEPKPPEPPQPDQIGTIAFL' A
#
# COMPACT_ATOMS: atom_id res chain seq x y z
N MET A 1 -7.68 11.03 -5.27
CA MET A 1 -6.41 10.28 -5.29
C MET A 1 -5.32 11.31 -5.19
N SER A 2 -4.52 11.25 -4.14
CA SER A 2 -3.39 12.16 -3.95
C SER A 2 -2.31 11.85 -4.98
N ASP A 3 -1.62 12.87 -5.47
CA ASP A 3 -0.47 12.68 -6.35
C ASP A 3 0.71 12.20 -5.50
N LEU A 4 1.15 10.95 -5.71
CA LEU A 4 2.23 10.33 -4.95
C LEU A 4 3.62 10.59 -5.53
N THR A 5 3.70 11.20 -6.71
CA THR A 5 4.94 11.56 -7.40
C THR A 5 5.96 12.28 -6.50
N PRO A 6 5.61 13.33 -5.72
CA PRO A 6 6.58 14.02 -4.86
C PRO A 6 7.15 13.13 -3.76
N TYR A 7 6.38 12.17 -3.24
CA TYR A 7 6.84 11.24 -2.22
C TYR A 7 7.71 10.13 -2.84
N LEU A 8 7.40 9.67 -4.05
CA LEU A 8 8.17 8.66 -4.76
C LEU A 8 9.60 9.12 -5.09
N GLU A 9 9.76 10.38 -5.50
CA GLU A 9 11.07 10.98 -5.75
C GLU A 9 11.90 11.11 -4.46
N GLN A 10 11.24 11.45 -3.34
CA GLN A 10 11.89 11.60 -2.05
C GLN A 10 12.34 10.26 -1.45
N ILE A 11 11.60 9.17 -1.67
CA ILE A 11 11.93 7.85 -1.11
C ILE A 11 12.83 7.01 -2.03
N GLN A 12 13.14 7.46 -3.26
CA GLN A 12 14.08 6.78 -4.16
C GLN A 12 15.49 6.61 -3.61
N PRO A 13 16.15 7.66 -3.10
CA PRO A 13 17.52 7.55 -2.59
C PRO A 13 17.60 6.97 -1.17
N LEU A 14 16.47 6.78 -0.48
CA LEU A 14 16.43 6.34 0.92
C LEU A 14 16.69 4.84 1.05
N THR A 15 17.32 4.45 2.15
CA THR A 15 17.36 3.04 2.56
C THR A 15 15.96 2.55 2.95
N PHE A 16 15.78 1.23 3.00
CA PHE A 16 14.50 0.63 3.39
C PHE A 16 13.98 1.16 4.74
N THR A 17 14.85 1.22 5.75
CA THR A 17 14.47 1.72 7.10
C THR A 17 14.07 3.19 7.08
N GLU A 18 14.79 4.03 6.34
CA GLU A 18 14.47 5.46 6.20
C GLU A 18 13.16 5.67 5.44
N LYS A 19 12.91 4.89 4.38
CA LYS A 19 11.65 4.89 3.65
C LYS A 19 10.48 4.52 4.58
N ILE A 20 10.63 3.47 5.38
CA ILE A 20 9.59 3.03 6.33
C ILE A 20 9.27 4.16 7.32
N GLY A 21 10.30 4.76 7.93
CA GLY A 21 10.13 5.88 8.85
C GLY A 21 9.43 7.09 8.21
N PHE A 22 9.80 7.42 6.97
CA PHE A 22 9.18 8.51 6.21
C PHE A 22 7.69 8.24 5.93
N ILE A 23 7.34 7.05 5.46
CA ILE A 23 5.95 6.68 5.15
C ILE A 23 5.09 6.66 6.42
N PHE A 24 5.62 6.16 7.54
CA PHE A 24 4.92 6.22 8.83
C PHE A 24 4.66 7.66 9.28
N ALA A 25 5.64 8.57 9.13
CA ALA A 25 5.44 9.97 9.48
C ALA A 25 4.32 10.62 8.66
N LEU A 26 4.21 10.30 7.36
CA LEU A 26 3.12 10.81 6.51
C LEU A 26 1.75 10.27 6.92
N LEU A 27 1.67 8.99 7.33
CA LEU A 27 0.45 8.39 7.85
C LEU A 27 0.01 9.04 9.17
N GLU A 28 0.94 9.24 10.10
CA GLU A 28 0.65 9.87 11.40
C GLU A 28 0.19 11.32 11.25
N GLN A 29 0.72 12.03 10.25
CA GLN A 29 0.32 13.41 9.91
C GLN A 29 -1.00 13.47 9.14
N GLY A 30 -1.51 12.33 8.64
CA GLY A 30 -2.71 12.27 7.81
C GLY A 30 -2.51 12.85 6.39
N GLU A 31 -1.25 13.01 5.96
CA GLU A 31 -0.88 13.50 4.62
C GLU A 31 -1.20 12.46 3.53
N ILE A 32 -1.15 11.18 3.90
CA ILE A 32 -1.49 10.06 3.02
C ILE A 32 -2.42 9.07 3.72
N ALA A 33 -3.23 8.36 2.94
CA ALA A 33 -4.05 7.24 3.41
C ALA A 33 -3.23 5.93 3.45
N GLU A 34 -3.75 4.93 4.17
CA GLU A 34 -3.11 3.61 4.29
C GLU A 34 -2.85 2.95 2.92
N ILE A 35 -3.79 3.09 1.98
CA ILE A 35 -3.65 2.56 0.62
C ILE A 35 -2.53 3.26 -0.17
N GLU A 36 -2.28 4.54 0.11
CA GLU A 36 -1.22 5.34 -0.52
C GLU A 36 0.14 4.99 0.10
N ALA A 37 0.19 4.79 1.42
CA ALA A 37 1.37 4.26 2.11
C ALA A 37 1.77 2.88 1.58
N TYR A 38 0.79 2.00 1.38
CA TYR A 38 0.99 0.71 0.74
C TYR A 38 1.65 0.90 -0.64
N GLN A 39 1.08 1.75 -1.50
CA GLN A 39 1.64 2.06 -2.83
C GLN A 39 3.07 2.62 -2.79
N LEU A 40 3.42 3.45 -1.78
CA LEU A 40 4.77 4.00 -1.63
C LEU A 40 5.80 2.96 -1.18
N LEU A 41 5.40 2.05 -0.28
CA LEU A 41 6.25 0.93 0.14
C LEU A 41 6.65 0.05 -1.03
N THR A 42 5.77 0.01 -2.01
CA THR A 42 5.73 -1.03 -2.98
C THR A 42 6.10 -0.60 -4.40
N ALA A 43 6.11 0.70 -4.67
CA ALA A 43 6.45 1.30 -5.96
C ALA A 43 7.82 0.91 -6.54
N GLN A 44 8.74 0.37 -5.74
CA GLN A 44 10.08 -0.06 -6.21
C GLN A 44 10.22 -1.59 -6.34
N GLY A 45 9.14 -2.34 -6.17
CA GLY A 45 9.12 -3.80 -6.31
C GLY A 45 8.21 -4.44 -5.25
N GLU A 46 7.02 -4.84 -5.66
CA GLU A 46 6.05 -5.53 -4.82
C GLU A 46 6.20 -7.05 -4.83
N PRO A 47 6.04 -7.74 -3.68
CA PRO A 47 5.00 -8.76 -3.60
C PRO A 47 3.64 -8.07 -3.75
N LYS A 48 2.93 -8.37 -4.84
CA LYS A 48 1.67 -7.69 -5.24
C LYS A 48 0.66 -7.62 -4.09
N PRO A 49 -0.17 -6.57 -4.00
CA PRO A 49 -1.24 -6.49 -3.02
C PRO A 49 -2.08 -7.74 -3.09
N PRO A 50 -2.49 -8.31 -1.94
CA PRO A 50 -3.54 -9.30 -1.95
C PRO A 50 -4.76 -8.68 -2.62
N GLU A 51 -5.28 -9.33 -3.65
CA GLU A 51 -6.51 -8.88 -4.29
C GLU A 51 -7.60 -8.81 -3.21
N PRO A 52 -8.44 -7.75 -3.23
CA PRO A 52 -9.57 -7.67 -2.31
C PRO A 52 -10.40 -8.96 -2.45
N PRO A 53 -10.86 -9.55 -1.34
CA PRO A 53 -11.66 -10.76 -1.39
C PRO A 53 -12.85 -10.52 -2.32
N GLN A 54 -12.93 -11.29 -3.41
CA GLN A 54 -14.02 -11.19 -4.36
C GLN A 54 -15.33 -11.49 -3.62
N PRO A 55 -16.38 -10.64 -3.71
CA PRO A 55 -17.60 -10.81 -2.92
C PRO A 55 -18.43 -12.07 -3.22
N ASP A 56 -18.15 -12.87 -4.25
CA ASP A 56 -19.11 -13.85 -4.76
C ASP A 56 -18.54 -15.27 -4.92
N GLN A 57 -18.23 -15.96 -3.81
CA GLN A 57 -18.33 -17.43 -3.73
C GLN A 57 -18.79 -17.89 -2.33
N ILE A 58 -19.86 -17.30 -1.81
CA ILE A 58 -20.67 -17.95 -0.77
C ILE A 58 -21.92 -18.51 -1.44
N GLY A 59 -21.89 -19.81 -1.76
CA GLY A 59 -23.02 -20.54 -2.34
C GLY A 59 -22.50 -21.58 -3.32
N THR A 60 -22.20 -22.80 -2.91
CA THR A 60 -23.23 -23.81 -2.66
C THR A 60 -22.63 -24.91 -1.79
N ILE A 61 -23.14 -25.10 -0.57
CA ILE A 61 -22.92 -26.35 0.15
C ILE A 61 -23.84 -27.39 -0.49
N ALA A 62 -23.30 -28.24 -1.35
CA ALA A 62 -23.99 -29.43 -1.79
C ALA A 62 -23.93 -30.46 -0.64
N PHE A 63 -25.01 -30.56 0.11
CA PHE A 63 -25.23 -31.72 0.98
C PHE A 63 -25.57 -32.92 0.07
N LEU A 64 -24.69 -33.94 0.10
CA LEU A 64 -24.98 -35.31 -0.36
C LEU A 64 -25.38 -36.17 0.83
#